data_AF-A0A942PHG6-F1
#
_entry.id   AF-A0A942PHG6-F1
#
_cell.length_a   1.000
_cell.length_b   1.000
_cell.length_c   1.000
_cell.angle_alpha   90.00
_cell.angle_beta   90.00
_cell.angle_gamma   90.00
#
_symmetry.space_group_name_H-M   'P 1'
#
loop_
_entity.id
_entity.type
_entity.pdbx_description
1 polymer ?
#
loop_
_entity_poly.entity_id
_entity_poly.type
_entity_poly.pdbx_seq_one_letter_code
_entity_poly.pdbx_strand_id
1 'polypeptide(L)' 'NVKNTIGDKIKYADSQYGALKNADALVIATEWSEFRTPDFEVIDSLLKGKAIFDGRNLFEVKYITDMGYHYESVGRP' A
#
# COMPACT_ATOMS: atom_id res chain seq x y z
N ASN A 1 -13.16 11.42 -13.17
CA ASN A 1 -11.81 10.82 -13.21
C ASN A 1 -10.86 11.78 -12.50
N VAL A 2 -10.20 11.38 -11.41
CA VAL A 2 -9.28 12.24 -10.61
C VAL A 2 -8.20 12.88 -11.49
N LYS A 3 -7.77 12.19 -12.56
CA LYS A 3 -6.82 12.71 -13.53
C LYS A 3 -7.26 14.02 -14.20
N ASN A 4 -8.56 14.19 -14.41
CA ASN A 4 -9.11 15.42 -15.00
C ASN A 4 -9.10 16.60 -14.02
N THR A 5 -9.04 16.34 -12.71
CA THR A 5 -9.05 17.36 -11.66
C THR A 5 -7.64 17.73 -11.22
N ILE A 6 -6.74 16.75 -11.07
CA ILE A 6 -5.40 16.94 -10.50
C ILE A 6 -4.30 17.00 -11.57
N GLY A 7 -4.56 16.48 -12.78
CA GLY A 7 -3.57 16.43 -13.85
C GLY A 7 -2.31 15.70 -13.42
N ASP A 8 -1.15 16.18 -13.88
CA ASP A 8 0.16 15.55 -13.68
C ASP A 8 0.89 15.99 -12.40
N LYS A 9 0.18 16.60 -11.45
CA LYS A 9 0.73 16.94 -10.13
C LYS A 9 1.08 15.71 -9.30
N ILE A 10 0.49 14.57 -9.65
CA ILE A 10 0.78 13.26 -9.08
C ILE A 10 1.11 12.29 -10.21
N LYS A 11 1.82 11.23 -9.87
CA LYS A 11 2.04 10.11 -10.78
C LYS A 11 0.91 9.11 -10.60
N TYR A 12 0.38 8.63 -11.72
CA TYR A 12 -0.56 7.51 -11.75
C TYR A 12 0.21 6.26 -12.14
N ALA A 13 -0.18 5.12 -11.59
CA ALA A 13 0.31 3.82 -11.99
C ALA A 13 -0.79 3.09 -12.75
N ASP A 14 -0.40 2.29 -13.75
CA ASP A 14 -1.33 1.47 -14.54
C ASP A 14 -1.72 0.16 -13.82
N SER A 15 -1.14 -0.10 -12.65
CA SER A 15 -1.45 -1.24 -11.79
C SER A 15 -1.16 -0.93 -10.32
N GLN A 16 -1.73 -1.72 -9.43
CA GLN A 16 -1.51 -1.60 -7.99
C GLN A 16 -0.02 -1.70 -7.61
N TYR A 17 0.72 -2.63 -8.21
CA TYR A 17 2.15 -2.83 -7.92
C TYR A 17 3.02 -1.75 -8.57
N GLY A 18 2.58 -1.18 -9.72
CA GLY A 18 3.29 -0.07 -10.35
C GLY A 18 3.43 1.14 -9.44
N ALA A 19 2.46 1.35 -8.53
CA ALA A 19 2.49 2.44 -7.55
C ALA A 19 3.60 2.27 -6.49
N LEU A 20 4.08 1.04 -6.27
CA LEU A 20 5.08 0.73 -5.24
C LEU A 20 6.51 0.98 -5.71
N LYS A 21 6.75 1.00 -7.02
CA LYS A 21 8.10 1.02 -7.59
C LYS A 21 8.89 2.23 -7.09
N ASN A 22 9.96 1.97 -6.33
CA ASN A 22 10.85 2.95 -5.71
C ASN A 22 10.19 3.83 -4.62
N ALA A 23 8.98 3.50 -4.16
CA ALA A 23 8.32 4.19 -3.06
C ALA A 23 8.92 3.77 -1.72
N ASP A 24 8.86 4.66 -0.73
CA ASP A 24 9.39 4.40 0.62
C ASP A 24 8.33 3.79 1.55
N ALA A 25 7.04 4.00 1.26
CA ALA A 25 5.91 3.47 2.01
C ALA A 25 4.68 3.24 1.12
N LEU A 26 3.80 2.32 1.54
CA LEU A 26 2.49 2.07 0.94
C LEU A 26 1.39 2.69 1.82
N VAL A 27 0.43 3.37 1.20
CA VAL A 27 -0.79 3.87 1.86
C VAL A 27 -2.02 3.25 1.20
N ILE A 28 -2.89 2.63 2.00
CA ILE A 28 -4.16 2.04 1.54
C ILE A 28 -5.31 2.96 1.94
N ALA A 29 -5.89 3.64 0.96
CA ALA A 29 -6.98 4.59 1.17
C ALA A 29 -8.38 4.04 0.82
N THR A 30 -8.43 2.90 0.13
CA THR A 30 -9.66 2.28 -0.39
C THR A 30 -9.57 0.76 -0.28
N GLU A 31 -10.71 0.09 -0.13
CA GLU A 31 -10.86 -1.32 0.22
C GLU A 31 -11.10 -2.25 -0.98
N TRP A 32 -10.57 -1.89 -2.15
CA TRP A 32 -10.73 -2.68 -3.37
C TRP A 32 -10.29 -4.14 -3.17
N SER A 33 -11.04 -5.07 -3.74
CA SER A 33 -10.81 -6.51 -3.57
C SER A 33 -9.40 -6.94 -3.97
N GLU A 34 -8.84 -6.29 -5.00
CA GLU A 34 -7.49 -6.53 -5.50
C GLU A 34 -6.38 -6.26 -4.48
N PHE A 35 -6.64 -5.47 -3.42
CA PHE A 35 -5.66 -5.17 -2.35
C PHE A 35 -5.74 -6.15 -1.18
N ARG A 36 -6.76 -7.01 -1.10
CA ARG A 36 -6.98 -7.88 0.08
C ARG A 36 -6.08 -9.11 0.11
N THR A 37 -5.57 -9.52 -1.03
CA THR A 37 -4.68 -10.70 -1.18
C THR A 37 -3.45 -10.30 -2.00
N PRO A 38 -2.59 -9.42 -1.48
CA PRO A 38 -1.40 -8.99 -2.20
C PRO A 38 -0.35 -10.09 -2.21
N ASP A 39 0.54 -10.02 -3.18
CA ASP A 39 1.79 -10.77 -3.19
C ASP A 39 2.88 -9.96 -2.47
N PHE A 40 3.20 -10.37 -1.24
CA PHE A 40 4.20 -9.67 -0.43
C PHE A 40 5.63 -9.84 -0.94
N GLU A 41 5.95 -10.88 -1.71
CA GLU A 41 7.27 -11.01 -2.34
C GLU A 41 7.43 -9.92 -3.41
N VAL A 42 6.36 -9.65 -4.17
CA VAL A 42 6.33 -8.55 -5.14
C VAL A 42 6.43 -7.19 -4.44
N ILE A 43 5.70 -6.98 -3.34
CA ILE A 43 5.78 -5.74 -2.55
C ILE A 43 7.21 -5.51 -2.06
N ASP A 44 7.84 -6.51 -1.44
CA ASP A 44 9.21 -6.45 -0.93
C ASP A 44 10.23 -6.11 -2.03
N SER A 45 10.01 -6.57 -3.26
CA SER A 45 10.91 -6.29 -4.38
C SER A 45 10.79 -4.86 -4.94
N LEU A 46 9.65 -4.19 -4.73
CA LEU A 46 9.32 -2.90 -5.34
C LEU A 46 9.40 -1.73 -4.35
N LEU A 47 9.00 -1.96 -3.10
CA LEU A 47 8.93 -0.98 -2.04
C LEU A 47 10.27 -0.92 -1.28
N LYS A 48 10.89 0.25 -1.24
CA LYS A 48 12.22 0.42 -0.61
C LYS A 48 12.18 0.27 0.91
N GLY A 49 11.07 0.66 1.52
CA GLY A 49 10.86 0.58 2.97
C GLY A 49 9.76 -0.42 3.29
N LYS A 50 9.94 -1.23 4.34
CA LYS A 50 8.87 -2.06 4.88
C LYS A 50 7.92 -1.23 5.74
N ALA A 51 7.23 -0.26 5.14
CA ALA A 51 6.28 0.63 5.82
C ALA A 51 4.92 0.64 5.12
N ILE A 52 3.87 0.29 5.85
CA ILE A 52 2.49 0.23 5.37
C ILE A 52 1.57 1.01 6.30
N PHE A 53 0.80 1.94 5.74
CA PHE A 53 -0.26 2.69 6.42
C PHE A 53 -1.61 2.26 5.84
N ASP A 54 -2.37 1.51 6.62
CA ASP A 54 -3.62 0.89 6.20
C ASP A 54 -4.83 1.60 6.81
N GLY A 55 -5.37 2.55 6.06
CA GLY A 55 -6.57 3.29 6.45
C GLY A 55 -7.84 2.44 6.44
N ARG A 56 -7.79 1.23 5.88
CA ARG A 56 -8.96 0.38 5.63
C ARG A 56 -8.91 -0.95 6.37
N ASN A 57 -7.88 -1.19 7.17
CA ASN A 57 -7.74 -2.35 8.03
C ASN A 57 -7.82 -3.69 7.25
N LEU A 58 -7.23 -3.72 6.05
CA LEU A 58 -7.23 -4.88 5.14
C LEU A 58 -6.37 -6.02 5.65
N PHE A 59 -5.26 -5.70 6.33
CA PHE A 59 -4.32 -6.72 6.81
C PHE A 59 -4.44 -6.96 8.31
N GLU A 60 -4.01 -8.15 8.72
CA GLU A 60 -3.90 -8.51 10.12
C GLU A 60 -2.61 -7.93 10.70
N VAL A 61 -2.74 -7.16 11.79
CA VAL A 61 -1.61 -6.44 12.42
C VAL A 61 -0.45 -7.39 12.66
N LYS A 62 -0.70 -8.50 13.37
CA LYS A 62 0.32 -9.46 13.73
C LYS A 62 1.06 -10.02 12.51
N TYR A 63 0.31 -10.35 11.45
CA TYR A 63 0.89 -10.94 10.25
C TYR A 63 1.86 -9.98 9.56
N ILE A 64 1.47 -8.70 9.43
CA ILE A 64 2.32 -7.68 8.80
C ILE A 64 3.53 -7.35 9.68
N THR A 65 3.34 -7.20 10.99
CA THR A 65 4.45 -6.93 11.92
C THR A 65 5.44 -8.08 12.00
N ASP A 66 4.98 -9.34 11.96
CA ASP A 66 5.85 -10.53 11.96
C ASP A 66 6.73 -10.59 10.69
N MET A 67 6.26 -10.03 9.57
CA MET A 67 7.05 -9.88 8.32
C MET A 67 8.07 -8.72 8.37
N GLY A 68 8.17 -8.01 9.50
CA GLY A 68 9.12 -6.93 9.71
C GLY A 68 8.69 -5.58 9.15
N TYR A 69 7.41 -5.40 8.85
CA TYR A 69 6.88 -4.11 8.43
C TYR A 69 6.55 -3.22 9.63
N HIS A 70 6.87 -1.93 9.51
CA HIS A 70 6.17 -0.90 10.24
C HIS A 70 4.74 -0.82 9.70
N TYR A 71 3.76 -1.19 10.52
CA TYR A 71 2.37 -1.26 10.12
C TYR A 71 1.52 -0.38 11.03
N GLU A 72 0.86 0.60 10.42
CA GLU A 72 -0.06 1.49 11.11
C GLU A 72 -1.45 1.28 10.53
N SER A 73 -2.43 1.00 11.39
CA SER A 73 -3.81 0.75 10.99
C SER A 73 -4.79 1.49 11.91
N VAL A 74 -6.04 1.65 11.48
CA VAL A 74 -6.98 2.53 12.16
C VAL A 74 -7.64 1.82 13.34
N GLY A 75 -7.41 2.32 14.55
CA GLY A 75 -8.09 1.87 15.77
C GLY A 75 -7.66 0.46 16.23
N ARG A 76 -6.46 0.03 15.84
CA ARG A 76 -5.86 -1.25 16.25
C ARG A 76 -4.49 -0.98 16.89
N PRO A 77 -4.10 -1.79 17.90
CA PRO A 77 -2.80 -1.66 18.57
C PRO A 77 -1.63 -2.07 17.68
#